data_AF-A0A0P7UD40-F1
#
_entry.id   AF-A0A0P7UD40-F1
#
_cell.length_a   1.000
_cell.length_b   1.000
_cell.length_c   1.000
_cell.angle_alpha   90.00
_cell.angle_beta   90.00
_cell.angle_gamma   90.00
#
_symmetry.space_group_name_H-M   'P 1'
#
loop_
_entity.id
_entity.type
_entity.pdbx_description
1 polymer ?
#
loop_
_entity_poly.entity_id
_entity_poly.type
_entity_poly.pdbx_seq_one_letter_code
_entity_poly.pdbx_strand_id
1 'polypeptide(L)'
;MRECISIHVGQAGVQIGNACWELYCLEHGIQPDGQMPSDKTIGGGDDSFNTFFSETGAGKHVPRAVFVDLEPTVIAFLMQVTVFSFQADQCTGLQGFLVFHSFGGGTGSGFTSLLMERLSVDYGKKSKLEFSIYPAPQVSTAVVEPYNSILTTHTTLEHSDCAFMVDNEAIYDICRRNLDIERPTYTNLNRLISQIVSSITASLR
;
A
#
# COMPACT_ATOMS: atom_id res chain seq x y z
N MET A 1 -13.11 -12.13 -12.49
CA MET A 1 -12.22 -11.85 -11.36
C MET A 1 -12.36 -10.38 -10.97
N ARG A 2 -12.01 -10.03 -9.74
CA ARG A 2 -12.20 -8.71 -9.14
C ARG A 2 -10.83 -8.26 -8.66
N GLU A 3 -10.06 -7.56 -9.50
CA GLU A 3 -8.65 -7.23 -9.20
C GLU A 3 -8.50 -5.90 -8.46
N CYS A 4 -7.48 -5.79 -7.60
CA CYS A 4 -7.14 -4.58 -6.85
C CYS A 4 -5.69 -4.18 -7.12
N ILE A 5 -5.45 -2.89 -7.33
CA ILE A 5 -4.09 -2.35 -7.52
C ILE A 5 -3.69 -1.60 -6.26
N SER A 6 -2.55 -1.97 -5.68
CA SER A 6 -2.00 -1.26 -4.51
C SER A 6 -0.98 -0.22 -4.96
N ILE A 7 -1.16 1.03 -4.55
CA ILE A 7 -0.27 2.15 -4.86
C ILE A 7 0.36 2.61 -3.55
N HIS A 8 1.69 2.61 -3.48
CA HIS A 8 2.47 2.96 -2.31
C HIS A 8 3.24 4.24 -2.59
N VAL A 9 2.92 5.33 -1.87
CA VAL A 9 3.43 6.68 -2.15
C VAL A 9 4.27 7.23 -1.00
N GLY A 10 5.48 7.68 -1.35
CA GLY A 10 6.47 8.24 -0.45
C GLY A 10 7.10 7.20 0.49
N GLN A 11 8.11 7.64 1.25
CA GLN A 11 8.87 6.76 2.14
C GLN A 11 8.00 5.88 3.05
N ALA A 12 7.01 6.48 3.74
CA ALA A 12 6.15 5.73 4.65
C ALA A 12 5.30 4.69 3.90
N GLY A 13 4.65 5.10 2.80
CA GLY A 13 3.84 4.20 1.98
C GLY A 13 4.65 3.03 1.43
N VAL A 14 5.85 3.30 0.90
CA VAL A 14 6.75 2.27 0.36
C VAL A 14 7.21 1.28 1.44
N GLN A 15 7.62 1.78 2.62
CA GLN A 15 8.09 0.91 3.70
C GLN A 15 6.98 0.02 4.27
N ILE A 16 5.76 0.54 4.41
CA ILE A 16 4.60 -0.25 4.83
C ILE A 16 4.22 -1.24 3.75
N GLY A 17 4.22 -0.82 2.48
CA GLY A 17 3.97 -1.68 1.35
C GLY A 17 4.89 -2.90 1.33
N ASN A 18 6.19 -2.70 1.56
CA ASN A 18 7.15 -3.79 1.66
C ASN A 18 6.77 -4.81 2.76
N ALA A 19 6.41 -4.33 3.95
CA ALA A 19 6.00 -5.20 5.05
C ALA A 19 4.67 -5.94 4.74
N CYS A 20 3.70 -5.27 4.11
CA CYS A 20 2.44 -5.87 3.70
C CYS A 20 2.64 -6.97 2.66
N TRP A 21 3.43 -6.72 1.61
CA TRP A 21 3.69 -7.71 0.57
C TRP A 21 4.54 -8.88 1.05
N GLU A 22 5.51 -8.65 1.94
CA GLU A 22 6.24 -9.73 2.62
C GLU A 22 5.26 -10.65 3.37
N LEU A 23 4.31 -10.07 4.12
CA LEU A 23 3.30 -10.82 4.84
C LEU A 23 2.33 -11.55 3.91
N TYR A 24 1.87 -10.92 2.81
CA TYR A 24 1.00 -11.59 1.84
C TYR A 24 1.69 -12.79 1.18
N CYS A 25 2.97 -12.65 0.82
CA CYS A 25 3.74 -13.76 0.28
C CYS A 25 3.82 -14.92 1.29
N LEU A 26 4.04 -14.63 2.58
CA LEU A 26 4.06 -15.65 3.62
C LEU A 26 2.69 -16.32 3.84
N GLU A 27 1.61 -15.55 3.84
CA GLU A 27 0.23 -16.06 4.02
C GLU A 27 -0.22 -16.96 2.87
N HIS A 28 0.18 -16.63 1.63
CA HIS A 28 -0.16 -17.40 0.44
C HIS A 28 0.89 -18.46 0.07
N GLY A 29 2.00 -18.57 0.82
CA GLY A 29 3.07 -19.53 0.53
C GLY A 29 3.85 -19.22 -0.75
N ILE A 30 3.87 -17.96 -1.19
CA ILE A 30 4.63 -17.47 -2.33
C ILE A 30 6.06 -17.20 -1.87
N GLN A 31 7.03 -17.79 -2.55
CA GLN A 31 8.44 -17.58 -2.27
C GLN A 31 8.90 -16.19 -2.76
N PRO A 32 10.02 -15.65 -2.24
CA PRO A 32 10.55 -14.35 -2.68
C PRO A 32 10.90 -14.27 -4.18
N ASP A 33 11.13 -15.41 -4.84
CA ASP A 33 11.34 -15.49 -6.29
C ASP A 33 10.03 -15.39 -7.11
N GLY A 34 8.88 -15.46 -6.42
CA GLY A 34 7.52 -15.45 -6.93
C GLY A 34 6.99 -16.83 -7.30
N GLN A 35 7.70 -17.92 -6.98
CA GLN A 35 7.22 -19.28 -7.17
C GLN A 35 6.27 -19.68 -6.04
N MET A 36 5.22 -20.44 -6.38
CA MET A 36 4.30 -21.01 -5.40
C MET A 36 4.29 -22.54 -5.55
N PRO A 37 5.12 -23.28 -4.79
CA PRO A 37 5.24 -24.74 -4.95
C PRO A 37 3.95 -25.50 -4.65
N SER A 38 3.04 -24.90 -3.89
CA SER A 38 1.74 -25.44 -3.54
C SER A 38 0.70 -25.29 -4.64
N ASP A 39 0.90 -24.39 -5.60
CA ASP A 39 -0.01 -24.22 -6.72
C ASP A 39 0.23 -25.31 -7.77
N LYS A 40 -0.77 -26.16 -7.97
CA LYS A 40 -0.74 -27.28 -8.92
C LYS A 40 -1.41 -26.93 -10.25
N THR A 41 -1.91 -25.70 -10.40
CA THR A 41 -2.77 -25.24 -11.49
C THR A 41 -2.17 -24.04 -12.19
N ILE A 42 -0.94 -24.21 -12.71
CA ILE A 42 -0.26 -23.23 -13.57
C ILE A 42 -1.21 -22.82 -14.70
N GLY A 43 -1.59 -21.53 -14.74
CA GLY A 43 -2.42 -20.94 -15.79
C GLY A 43 -3.92 -21.28 -15.78
N GLY A 44 -4.50 -21.68 -14.64
CA GLY A 44 -5.92 -22.10 -14.62
C GLY A 44 -6.73 -21.92 -13.33
N GLY A 45 -6.15 -21.46 -12.22
CA GLY A 45 -6.90 -21.28 -10.96
C GLY A 45 -7.59 -19.91 -10.88
N ASP A 46 -8.92 -19.88 -10.80
CA ASP A 46 -9.71 -18.70 -10.38
C ASP A 46 -9.58 -18.52 -8.84
N ASP A 47 -8.34 -18.60 -8.34
CA ASP A 47 -8.05 -18.52 -6.91
C ASP A 47 -8.16 -17.07 -6.44
N SER A 48 -8.71 -16.90 -5.23
CA SER A 48 -9.04 -15.60 -4.65
C SER A 48 -7.84 -14.65 -4.52
N PHE A 49 -6.62 -15.18 -4.44
CA PHE A 49 -5.39 -14.38 -4.35
C PHE A 49 -4.98 -13.70 -5.68
N ASN A 50 -5.53 -14.12 -6.82
CA ASN A 50 -5.30 -13.46 -8.12
C ASN A 50 -5.89 -12.04 -8.18
N THR A 51 -6.72 -11.66 -7.21
CA THR A 51 -7.12 -10.27 -6.98
C THR A 51 -5.90 -9.37 -6.74
N PHE A 52 -4.87 -9.85 -6.05
CA PHE A 52 -3.67 -9.08 -5.69
C PHE A 52 -2.41 -9.50 -6.47
N PHE A 53 -2.37 -10.72 -7.00
CA PHE A 53 -1.24 -11.20 -7.79
C PHE A 53 -1.62 -11.40 -9.26
N SER A 54 -0.67 -11.16 -10.16
CA SER A 54 -0.75 -11.56 -11.56
C SER A 54 0.17 -12.74 -11.81
N GLU A 55 -0.34 -13.80 -12.41
CA GLU A 55 0.46 -14.96 -12.83
C GLU A 55 1.12 -14.68 -14.19
N THR A 56 2.40 -14.98 -14.29
CA THR A 56 3.12 -14.98 -15.58
C THR A 56 3.14 -16.39 -16.16
N GLY A 57 3.33 -16.52 -17.48
CA GLY A 57 3.40 -17.83 -18.15
C GLY A 57 4.53 -18.76 -17.67
N ALA A 58 5.43 -18.30 -16.79
CA ALA A 58 6.45 -19.11 -16.12
C ALA A 58 6.04 -19.60 -14.71
N GLY A 59 4.75 -19.44 -14.32
CA GLY A 59 4.24 -19.77 -12.99
C GLY A 59 4.69 -18.80 -11.89
N LYS A 60 5.24 -17.64 -12.27
CA LYS A 60 5.66 -16.61 -11.31
C LYS A 60 4.51 -15.68 -10.99
N HIS A 61 4.26 -15.49 -9.71
CA HIS A 61 3.29 -14.56 -9.16
C HIS A 61 3.94 -13.19 -8.93
N VAL A 62 3.37 -12.16 -9.56
CA VAL A 62 3.86 -10.79 -9.48
C VAL A 62 2.81 -9.93 -8.77
N PRO A 63 3.16 -9.18 -7.71
CA PRO A 63 2.25 -8.25 -7.04
C PRO A 63 1.66 -7.21 -7.99
N ARG A 64 0.35 -6.96 -7.90
CA ARG A 64 -0.32 -5.82 -8.54
C ARG A 64 -0.08 -4.54 -7.71
N ALA A 65 1.18 -4.17 -7.62
CA ALA A 65 1.66 -3.06 -6.80
C ALA A 65 2.44 -2.03 -7.63
N VAL A 66 2.25 -0.76 -7.30
CA VAL A 66 3.04 0.37 -7.79
C VAL A 66 3.66 1.08 -6.60
N PHE A 67 4.96 1.35 -6.66
CA PHE A 67 5.70 2.09 -5.64
C PHE A 67 6.20 3.40 -6.24
N VAL A 68 5.93 4.52 -5.57
CA VAL A 68 6.24 5.87 -6.06
C VAL A 68 6.82 6.72 -4.94
N ASP A 69 7.93 7.39 -5.21
CA ASP A 69 8.65 8.28 -4.31
C ASP A 69 9.46 9.23 -5.18
N LEU A 70 9.58 10.47 -4.73
CA LEU A 70 10.30 11.52 -5.42
C LEU A 70 11.77 11.57 -4.99
N GLU A 71 12.14 10.86 -3.93
CA GLU A 71 13.52 10.70 -3.49
C GLU A 71 14.08 9.32 -3.91
N PRO A 72 15.19 9.25 -4.66
CA PRO A 72 15.72 7.99 -5.19
C PRO A 72 16.34 7.09 -4.11
N THR A 73 16.60 7.59 -2.90
CA THR A 73 17.18 6.83 -1.78
C THR A 73 16.27 5.71 -1.31
N VAL A 74 14.95 5.88 -1.38
CA VAL A 74 13.97 4.86 -0.99
C VAL A 74 13.59 3.97 -2.18
N ILE A 75 13.64 4.52 -3.40
CA ILE A 75 13.17 3.88 -4.64
C ILE A 75 14.28 3.43 -5.58
N ALA A 76 15.55 3.39 -5.14
CA ALA A 76 16.68 2.92 -5.96
C ALA A 76 16.52 1.51 -6.57
N PHE A 77 15.38 0.82 -6.40
CA PHE A 77 15.06 -0.46 -7.01
C PHE A 77 13.75 -0.56 -7.85
N LEU A 78 12.85 0.44 -7.95
CA LEU A 78 11.52 0.24 -8.61
C LEU A 78 11.07 1.43 -9.49
N MET A 79 10.81 1.19 -10.79
CA MET A 79 10.56 2.24 -11.80
C MET A 79 9.15 2.88 -11.78
N GLN A 80 9.10 4.10 -12.35
CA GLN A 80 8.04 5.12 -12.40
C GLN A 80 6.73 4.79 -13.17
N VAL A 81 5.67 5.54 -12.79
CA VAL A 81 4.36 5.93 -13.40
C VAL A 81 3.90 5.26 -14.71
N THR A 82 4.75 5.00 -15.70
CA THR A 82 4.41 4.27 -16.93
C THR A 82 3.96 2.83 -16.65
N VAL A 83 4.40 2.23 -15.54
CA VAL A 83 3.95 0.90 -15.10
C VAL A 83 2.47 0.87 -14.71
N PHE A 84 1.90 1.99 -14.26
CA PHE A 84 0.53 2.04 -13.74
C PHE A 84 -0.52 1.76 -14.82
N SER A 85 -0.44 2.44 -15.98
CA SER A 85 -1.33 2.17 -17.11
C SER A 85 -1.18 0.73 -17.62
N PHE A 86 0.06 0.23 -17.67
CA PHE A 86 0.31 -1.15 -18.08
C PHE A 86 -0.34 -2.16 -17.13
N GLN A 87 -0.27 -1.96 -15.80
CA GLN A 87 -0.92 -2.86 -14.84
C GLN A 87 -2.44 -2.79 -14.87
N ALA A 88 -3.03 -1.61 -15.11
CA ALA A 88 -4.48 -1.46 -15.26
C ALA A 88 -4.99 -2.20 -16.51
N ASP A 89 -4.24 -2.13 -17.63
CA ASP A 89 -4.57 -2.84 -18.87
C ASP A 89 -4.43 -4.37 -18.75
N GLN A 90 -3.67 -4.87 -17.77
CA GLN A 90 -3.54 -6.31 -17.44
C GLN A 90 -4.68 -6.82 -16.53
N CYS A 91 -5.64 -5.98 -16.15
CA CYS A 91 -6.77 -6.37 -15.30
C CYS A 91 -8.03 -6.61 -16.14
N THR A 92 -8.70 -7.75 -15.94
CA THR A 92 -9.95 -8.07 -16.64
C THR A 92 -11.18 -7.41 -16.01
N GLY A 93 -11.11 -7.07 -14.72
CA GLY A 93 -12.22 -6.53 -13.94
C GLY A 93 -11.79 -5.73 -12.71
N LEU A 94 -10.95 -4.71 -12.91
CA LEU A 94 -10.44 -3.84 -11.83
C LEU A 94 -11.58 -3.34 -10.92
N GLN A 95 -11.51 -3.63 -9.63
CA GLN A 95 -12.44 -3.12 -8.61
C GLN A 95 -12.07 -1.71 -8.18
N GLY A 96 -10.78 -1.48 -7.93
CA GLY A 96 -10.34 -0.29 -7.25
C GLY A 96 -8.85 -0.24 -6.92
N PHE A 97 -8.49 0.81 -6.20
CA PHE A 97 -7.14 1.14 -5.80
C PHE A 97 -7.02 1.17 -4.28
N LEU A 98 -5.93 0.62 -3.76
CA LEU A 98 -5.53 0.71 -2.36
C LEU A 98 -4.33 1.64 -2.29
N VAL A 99 -4.49 2.85 -1.74
CA VAL A 99 -3.47 3.90 -1.74
C VAL A 99 -2.85 4.02 -0.35
N PHE A 100 -1.56 3.73 -0.23
CA PHE A 100 -0.79 3.80 1.01
C PHE A 100 0.07 5.05 0.99
N HIS A 101 -0.11 5.94 1.96
CA HIS A 101 0.65 7.19 2.02
C HIS A 101 0.75 7.74 3.45
N SER A 102 1.60 8.73 3.67
CA SER A 102 1.64 9.50 4.92
C SER A 102 1.03 10.88 4.75
N PHE A 103 0.31 11.35 5.76
CA PHE A 103 -0.14 12.75 5.82
C PHE A 103 0.99 13.75 6.10
N GLY A 104 2.01 13.33 6.84
CA GLY A 104 3.12 14.21 7.22
C GLY A 104 4.13 14.50 6.10
N GLY A 105 4.41 13.52 5.24
CA GLY A 105 5.43 13.64 4.20
C GLY A 105 5.01 14.54 3.04
N GLY A 106 5.96 15.28 2.43
CA GLY A 106 5.70 16.13 1.27
C GLY A 106 5.22 15.34 0.04
N THR A 107 5.89 14.24 -0.30
CA THR A 107 5.44 13.32 -1.36
C THR A 107 4.14 12.64 -0.98
N GLY A 108 4.06 12.07 0.23
CA GLY A 108 2.88 11.33 0.69
C GLY A 108 1.60 12.17 0.75
N SER A 109 1.69 13.48 0.99
CA SER A 109 0.53 14.38 0.98
C SER A 109 0.26 14.94 -0.42
N GLY A 110 1.22 15.70 -0.97
CA GLY A 110 1.03 16.46 -2.21
C GLY A 110 0.89 15.57 -3.45
N PHE A 111 1.76 14.58 -3.62
CA PHE A 111 1.68 13.69 -4.78
C PHE A 111 0.44 12.80 -4.73
N THR A 112 0.09 12.27 -3.55
CA THR A 112 -1.14 11.48 -3.38
C THR A 112 -2.38 12.27 -3.74
N SER A 113 -2.45 13.54 -3.34
CA SER A 113 -3.58 14.41 -3.67
C SER A 113 -3.77 14.56 -5.18
N LEU A 114 -2.67 14.86 -5.90
CA LEU A 114 -2.68 14.95 -7.36
C LEU A 114 -3.02 13.60 -8.02
N LEU A 115 -2.49 12.50 -7.48
CA LEU A 115 -2.77 11.16 -7.98
C LEU A 115 -4.25 10.82 -7.83
N MET A 116 -4.85 11.10 -6.67
CA MET A 116 -6.27 10.82 -6.38
C MET A 116 -7.21 11.62 -7.27
N GLU A 117 -6.86 12.89 -7.55
CA GLU A 117 -7.59 13.71 -8.52
C GLU A 117 -7.52 13.06 -9.92
N ARG A 118 -6.33 12.67 -10.38
CA ARG A 118 -6.16 12.04 -11.69
C ARG A 118 -6.85 10.68 -11.80
N LEU A 119 -6.78 9.86 -10.74
CA LEU A 119 -7.48 8.57 -10.67
C LEU A 119 -8.99 8.75 -10.70
N SER A 120 -9.52 9.83 -10.13
CA SER A 120 -10.94 10.13 -10.18
C SER A 120 -11.40 10.55 -11.58
N VAL A 121 -10.54 11.24 -12.34
CA VAL A 121 -10.80 11.60 -13.74
C VAL A 121 -10.76 10.37 -14.64
N ASP A 122 -9.70 9.56 -14.56
CA ASP A 122 -9.48 8.43 -15.47
C ASP A 122 -10.30 7.19 -15.08
N TYR A 123 -10.52 6.97 -13.77
CA TYR A 123 -11.15 5.78 -13.20
C TYR A 123 -12.29 6.12 -12.22
N GLY A 124 -13.13 7.12 -12.53
CA GLY A 124 -14.16 7.64 -11.63
C GLY A 124 -15.21 6.62 -11.11
N LYS A 125 -15.40 5.48 -11.78
CA LYS A 125 -16.32 4.41 -11.33
C LYS A 125 -15.66 3.36 -10.42
N LYS A 126 -14.36 3.48 -10.16
CA LYS A 126 -13.59 2.50 -9.37
C LYS A 126 -13.41 3.00 -7.95
N SER A 127 -13.47 2.08 -6.99
CA SER A 127 -13.32 2.42 -5.58
C SER A 127 -11.87 2.77 -5.25
N LYS A 128 -11.65 3.76 -4.40
CA LYS A 128 -10.33 4.21 -3.94
C LYS A 128 -10.33 4.18 -2.42
N LEU A 129 -9.54 3.28 -1.86
CA LEU A 129 -9.38 3.09 -0.43
C LEU A 129 -8.00 3.60 -0.02
N GLU A 130 -7.93 4.42 1.02
CA GLU A 130 -6.68 4.99 1.51
C GLU A 130 -6.24 4.33 2.82
N PHE A 131 -4.94 4.10 2.97
CA PHE A 131 -4.27 3.80 4.22
C PHE A 131 -3.32 4.95 4.51
N SER A 132 -3.79 5.86 5.36
CA SER A 132 -3.15 7.14 5.62
C SER A 132 -2.46 7.10 6.97
N ILE A 133 -1.13 7.24 6.97
CA ILE A 133 -0.35 7.30 8.20
C ILE A 133 -0.45 8.70 8.79
N TYR A 134 -1.06 8.77 9.96
CA TYR A 134 -1.22 10.00 10.71
C TYR A 134 0.09 10.32 11.46
N PRO A 135 0.58 11.57 11.36
CA PRO A 135 1.82 11.98 12.00
C PRO A 135 1.68 11.96 13.53
N ALA A 136 2.75 11.56 14.21
CA ALA A 136 2.83 11.60 15.67
C ALA A 136 4.09 12.37 16.10
N PRO A 137 4.00 13.35 17.02
CA PRO A 137 5.13 14.20 17.40
C PRO A 137 6.40 13.45 17.83
N GLN A 138 6.24 12.25 18.39
CA GLN A 138 7.32 11.43 18.91
C GLN A 138 8.16 10.75 17.81
N VAL A 139 7.60 10.57 16.62
CA VAL A 139 8.25 9.95 15.45
C VAL A 139 8.25 10.88 14.22
N SER A 140 7.79 12.11 14.40
CA SER A 140 7.70 13.13 13.38
C SER A 140 9.08 13.72 13.08
N THR A 141 9.38 13.92 11.79
CA THR A 141 10.63 14.57 11.36
C THR A 141 10.42 15.99 10.89
N ALA A 142 9.17 16.41 10.67
CA ALA A 142 8.85 17.70 10.09
C ALA A 142 7.83 18.49 10.94
N VAL A 143 8.20 19.72 11.29
CA VAL A 143 7.32 20.66 12.01
C VAL A 143 6.10 21.10 11.19
N VAL A 144 6.14 20.88 9.87
CA VAL A 144 5.08 21.27 8.92
C VAL A 144 4.07 20.14 8.64
N GLU A 145 4.19 18.99 9.31
CA GLU A 145 3.27 17.87 9.13
C GLU A 145 1.79 18.23 9.35
N PRO A 146 1.42 19.11 10.31
CA PRO A 146 0.02 19.54 10.44
C PRO A 146 -0.50 20.27 9.19
N TYR A 147 0.32 21.10 8.53
CA TYR A 147 -0.09 21.78 7.29
C TYR A 147 -0.33 20.77 6.17
N ASN A 148 0.62 19.85 5.98
CA ASN A 148 0.52 18.81 4.95
C ASN A 148 -0.72 17.94 5.15
N SER A 149 -1.00 17.56 6.41
CA SER A 149 -2.14 16.72 6.79
C SER A 149 -3.48 17.37 6.46
N ILE A 150 -3.63 18.67 6.73
CA ILE A 150 -4.87 19.38 6.42
C ILE A 150 -5.04 19.57 4.91
N LEU A 151 -3.98 19.95 4.20
CA LEU A 151 -4.02 20.17 2.76
C LEU A 151 -4.40 18.90 2.01
N THR A 152 -3.73 17.78 2.30
CA THR A 152 -4.03 16.51 1.63
C THR A 152 -5.42 16.01 1.98
N THR A 153 -5.85 16.12 3.24
CA THR A 153 -7.20 15.70 3.62
C THR A 153 -8.24 16.51 2.87
N HIS A 154 -8.05 17.82 2.73
CA HIS A 154 -9.00 18.67 2.00
C HIS A 154 -9.13 18.26 0.53
N THR A 155 -8.01 18.00 -0.15
CA THR A 155 -7.99 17.67 -1.58
C THR A 155 -8.36 16.22 -1.88
N THR A 156 -8.07 15.26 -0.98
CA THR A 156 -8.41 13.85 -1.21
C THR A 156 -9.82 13.48 -0.75
N LEU A 157 -10.47 14.30 0.10
CA LEU A 157 -11.80 13.99 0.66
C LEU A 157 -12.88 13.71 -0.39
N GLU A 158 -12.87 14.44 -1.51
CA GLU A 158 -13.85 14.25 -2.59
C GLU A 158 -13.51 13.08 -3.52
N HIS A 159 -12.29 12.56 -3.42
CA HIS A 159 -11.75 11.52 -4.28
C HIS A 159 -11.60 10.17 -3.57
N SER A 160 -11.61 10.13 -2.24
CA SER A 160 -11.47 8.92 -1.45
C SER A 160 -12.83 8.36 -1.07
N ASP A 161 -13.07 7.06 -1.32
CA ASP A 161 -14.31 6.41 -0.92
C ASP A 161 -14.27 5.96 0.55
N CYS A 162 -13.08 5.58 1.04
CA CYS A 162 -12.86 5.18 2.42
C CYS A 162 -11.39 5.36 2.79
N ALA A 163 -11.12 5.99 3.93
CA ALA A 163 -9.76 6.22 4.43
C ALA A 163 -9.58 5.56 5.81
N PHE A 164 -8.62 4.65 5.91
CA PHE A 164 -8.15 4.06 7.14
C PHE A 164 -6.98 4.88 7.67
N MET A 165 -7.23 5.66 8.71
CA MET A 165 -6.19 6.41 9.39
C MET A 165 -5.45 5.51 10.38
N VAL A 166 -4.13 5.47 10.26
CA VAL A 166 -3.24 4.72 11.15
C VAL A 166 -2.43 5.73 11.94
N ASP A 167 -2.74 5.85 13.23
CA ASP A 167 -2.05 6.76 14.13
C ASP A 167 -0.74 6.15 14.62
N ASN A 168 0.38 6.75 14.23
CA ASN A 168 1.70 6.32 14.65
C ASN A 168 1.87 6.36 16.18
N GLU A 169 1.24 7.29 16.89
CA GLU A 169 1.32 7.35 18.36
C GLU A 169 0.62 6.13 18.98
N ALA A 170 -0.55 5.78 18.48
CA ALA A 170 -1.29 4.60 18.92
C ALA A 170 -0.52 3.30 18.64
N ILE A 171 0.04 3.14 17.43
CA ILE A 171 0.84 1.96 17.07
C ILE A 171 2.12 1.89 17.92
N TYR A 172 2.75 3.04 18.20
CA TYR A 172 3.93 3.12 19.07
C TYR A 172 3.61 2.70 20.50
N ASP A 173 2.50 3.19 21.05
CA ASP A 173 2.04 2.83 22.39
C ASP A 173 1.68 1.36 22.52
N ILE A 174 1.05 0.76 21.50
CA ILE A 174 0.79 -0.68 21.45
C ILE A 174 2.10 -1.47 21.43
N CYS A 175 3.07 -1.07 20.60
CA CYS A 175 4.39 -1.73 20.58
C CYS A 175 5.09 -1.67 21.93
N ARG A 176 4.97 -0.54 22.63
CA ARG A 176 5.63 -0.34 23.92
C ARG A 176 4.93 -1.07 25.07
N ARG A 177 3.61 -1.07 25.11
CA ARG A 177 2.82 -1.63 26.24
C ARG A 177 2.51 -3.11 26.08
N ASN A 178 2.29 -3.59 24.86
CA ASN A 178 1.84 -4.96 24.61
C ASN A 178 2.95 -5.88 24.10
N LEU A 179 4.00 -5.33 23.47
CA LEU A 179 5.11 -6.12 22.92
C LEU A 179 6.42 -5.93 23.71
N ASP A 180 6.38 -5.18 24.83
CA ASP A 180 7.53 -4.87 25.70
C ASP A 180 8.75 -4.29 24.97
N ILE A 181 8.52 -3.54 23.90
CA ILE A 181 9.58 -2.87 23.13
C ILE A 181 9.79 -1.47 23.70
N GLU A 182 10.89 -1.23 24.42
CA GLU A 182 11.16 0.09 25.04
C GLU A 182 11.26 1.24 24.02
N ARG A 183 11.85 0.98 22.85
CA ARG A 183 12.00 1.95 21.76
C ARG A 183 11.60 1.33 20.41
N PRO A 184 10.30 1.33 20.08
CA PRO A 184 9.81 0.86 18.79
C PRO A 184 10.47 1.57 17.62
N THR A 185 10.97 0.80 16.65
CA THR A 185 11.51 1.31 15.38
C THR A 185 10.43 1.28 14.28
N TYR A 186 10.63 1.97 13.16
CA TYR A 186 9.70 1.89 12.01
C TYR A 186 9.50 0.45 11.52
N THR A 187 10.49 -0.43 11.63
CA THR A 187 10.31 -1.85 11.30
C THR A 187 9.30 -2.54 12.22
N ASN A 188 9.28 -2.20 13.51
CA ASN A 188 8.29 -2.74 14.45
C ASN A 188 6.89 -2.20 14.15
N LEU A 189 6.79 -0.88 13.94
CA LEU A 189 5.54 -0.21 13.59
C LEU A 189 4.97 -0.78 12.29
N ASN A 190 5.77 -0.84 11.22
CA ASN A 190 5.33 -1.30 9.90
C ASN A 190 4.91 -2.78 9.91
N ARG A 191 5.53 -3.62 10.74
CA ARG A 191 5.07 -5.01 10.91
C ARG A 191 3.71 -5.09 11.58
N LEU A 192 3.48 -4.30 12.63
CA LEU A 192 2.16 -4.25 13.28
C LEU A 192 1.09 -3.68 12.33
N ILE A 193 1.43 -2.62 11.59
CA ILE A 193 0.55 -2.04 10.57
C ILE A 193 0.26 -3.06 9.48
N SER A 194 1.26 -3.81 9.00
CA SER A 194 1.07 -4.84 7.97
C SER A 194 0.10 -5.94 8.39
N GLN A 195 0.11 -6.33 9.67
CA GLN A 195 -0.85 -7.29 10.24
C GLN A 195 -2.27 -6.73 10.23
N ILE A 196 -2.44 -5.45 10.59
CA ILE A 196 -3.74 -4.78 10.55
C ILE A 196 -4.25 -4.66 9.10
N VAL A 197 -3.40 -4.19 8.19
CA VAL A 197 -3.73 -4.08 6.76
C VAL A 197 -4.07 -5.46 6.17
N SER A 198 -3.33 -6.50 6.55
CA SER A 198 -3.63 -7.88 6.16
C SER A 198 -5.01 -8.31 6.62
N SER A 199 -5.38 -8.04 7.87
CA SER A 199 -6.70 -8.38 8.40
C SER A 199 -7.85 -7.67 7.68
N ILE A 200 -7.65 -6.42 7.24
CA ILE A 200 -8.65 -5.63 6.51
C ILE A 200 -8.79 -6.17 5.07
N THR A 201 -7.66 -6.44 4.42
CA THR A 201 -7.63 -6.90 3.02
C THR A 201 -7.83 -8.40 2.86
N ALA A 202 -7.84 -9.19 3.94
CA ALA A 202 -8.07 -10.63 3.91
C ALA A 202 -9.43 -10.99 3.28
N SER A 203 -10.43 -10.12 3.39
CA SER A 203 -11.74 -10.31 2.73
C SER A 203 -11.72 -10.13 1.21
N LEU A 204 -10.65 -9.55 0.67
CA LEU A 204 -10.43 -9.29 -0.75
C LEU A 204 -9.44 -10.28 -1.38
N ARG A 205 -8.82 -11.15 -0.59
CA ARG A 205 -7.81 -12.16 -0.98
C ARG A 205 -8.36 -13.57 -0.81
#